data_AF-A0A821TFG8-F1
#
_entry.id   AF-A0A821TFG8-F1
#
_cell.length_a   1.000
_cell.length_b   1.000
_cell.length_c   1.000
_cell.angle_alpha   90.00
_cell.angle_beta   90.00
_cell.angle_gamma   90.00
#
_symmetry.space_group_name_H-M   'P 1'
#
loop_
_entity.id
_entity.type
_entity.pdbx_description
1 polymer ?
#
loop_
_entity_poly.entity_id
_entity_poly.type
_entity_poly.pdbx_seq_one_letter_code
_entity_poly.pdbx_strand_id
1 'polypeptide(L)'
;MRHMHKAEYNASIEVPMTKRRWTQDEVLILAEFEAKIPPGGGKSINQILVEKFYTRTLESIKSRRKMKEYRSLVQQLRDCHASQTIEGLECTEGSSD
;
A
#
# COMPACT_ATOMS: atom_id res chain seq x y z
N MET A 1 13.19 28.63 34.83
CA MET A 1 13.18 28.00 33.49
C MET A 1 12.47 26.65 33.59
N ARG A 2 11.33 26.49 32.92
CA ARG A 2 10.52 25.25 32.92
C ARG A 2 10.68 24.57 31.56
N HIS A 3 11.64 23.67 31.44
CA HIS A 3 11.58 22.61 30.42
C HIS A 3 11.05 21.36 31.12
N MET A 4 9.72 21.29 31.25
CA MET A 4 9.07 20.07 31.71
C MET A 4 9.35 18.96 30.69
N HIS A 5 9.96 17.89 31.20
CA HIS A 5 10.43 16.72 30.47
C HIS A 5 9.28 16.11 29.63
N LYS A 6 9.46 16.02 28.30
CA LYS A 6 8.60 15.23 27.40
C LYS A 6 8.58 13.71 27.73
N ALA A 7 9.32 13.28 28.74
CA ALA A 7 9.46 11.88 29.13
C ALA A 7 8.23 11.33 29.87
N GLU A 8 7.50 12.15 30.61
CA GLU A 8 6.42 11.67 31.50
C GLU A 8 5.13 11.27 30.78
N TYR A 9 4.89 11.76 29.55
CA TYR A 9 3.71 11.38 28.77
C TYR A 9 3.85 10.02 28.06
N ASN A 10 5.07 9.61 27.70
CA ASN A 10 5.28 8.35 26.97
C ASN A 10 5.32 7.11 27.88
N ALA A 11 5.46 7.28 29.20
CA ALA A 11 5.61 6.19 30.15
C ALA A 11 4.28 5.53 30.56
N SER A 12 3.14 6.17 30.31
CA SER A 12 1.81 5.66 30.71
C SER A 12 1.07 4.88 29.61
N ILE A 13 1.67 4.72 28.44
CA ILE A 13 1.08 3.98 27.32
C ILE A 13 1.64 2.55 27.33
N GLU A 14 1.23 1.74 28.29
CA GLU A 14 1.30 0.28 28.20
C GLU A 14 0.22 -0.22 27.23
N VAL A 15 0.32 0.17 25.97
CA VAL A 15 -0.36 -0.57 24.91
C VAL A 15 0.57 -1.72 24.58
N PRO A 16 0.16 -3.00 24.72
CA PRO A 16 0.93 -4.11 24.19
C PRO A 16 0.99 -3.92 22.67
N MET A 17 2.02 -3.21 22.20
CA MET A 17 2.38 -3.12 20.80
C MET A 17 2.98 -4.46 20.41
N THR A 18 2.15 -5.50 20.36
CA THR A 18 2.42 -6.65 19.51
C THR A 18 2.49 -6.06 18.12
N LYS A 19 3.70 -5.74 17.64
CA LYS A 19 3.96 -5.36 16.27
C LYS A 19 3.50 -6.54 15.43
N ARG A 20 2.21 -6.54 15.06
CA ARG A 20 1.60 -7.63 14.30
C ARG A 20 2.43 -7.76 13.04
N ARG A 21 3.16 -8.87 12.93
CA ARG A 21 4.01 -9.13 11.77
C ARG A 21 3.09 -9.10 10.57
N TRP A 22 3.52 -8.41 9.51
CA TRP A 22 2.81 -8.47 8.24
C TRP A 22 2.80 -9.93 7.79
N THR A 23 1.61 -10.47 7.61
CA THR A 23 1.45 -11.78 6.96
C THR A 23 1.65 -11.63 5.45
N GLN A 24 1.95 -12.72 4.77
CA GLN A 24 2.15 -12.69 3.33
C GLN A 24 0.90 -12.19 2.60
N ASP A 25 -0.28 -12.64 3.04
CA ASP A 25 -1.58 -12.22 2.49
C ASP A 25 -1.82 -10.72 2.68
N GLU A 26 -1.54 -10.17 3.87
CA GLU A 26 -1.67 -8.73 4.11
C GLU A 26 -0.71 -7.91 3.23
N VAL A 27 0.50 -8.44 2.96
CA VAL A 27 1.46 -7.79 2.06
C VAL A 27 0.95 -7.81 0.63
N LEU A 28 0.41 -8.94 0.18
CA LEU A 28 -0.14 -9.11 -1.16
C LEU A 28 -1.33 -8.16 -1.38
N ILE A 29 -2.29 -8.14 -0.45
CA ILE A 29 -3.45 -7.25 -0.51
C ILE A 29 -2.98 -5.78 -0.53
N LEU A 30 -2.02 -5.40 0.31
CA LEU A 30 -1.46 -4.04 0.31
C LEU A 30 -0.85 -3.69 -1.06
N ALA A 31 -0.07 -4.61 -1.63
CA ALA A 31 0.60 -4.41 -2.92
C ALA A 31 -0.39 -4.31 -4.08
N GLU A 32 -1.45 -5.13 -4.10
CA GLU A 32 -2.50 -5.07 -5.11
C GLU A 32 -3.27 -3.74 -5.08
N PHE A 33 -3.61 -3.27 -3.88
CA PHE A 33 -4.24 -1.96 -3.74
C PHE A 33 -3.31 -0.84 -4.22
N GLU A 34 -2.02 -0.89 -3.87
CA GLU A 34 -1.05 0.11 -4.33
C GLU A 34 -0.82 0.06 -5.85
N ALA A 35 -0.83 -1.13 -6.45
CA ALA A 35 -0.68 -1.32 -7.88
C ALA A 35 -1.83 -0.66 -8.68
N LYS A 36 -3.04 -0.62 -8.11
CA LYS A 36 -4.22 0.00 -8.71
C LYS A 36 -4.30 1.52 -8.52
N ILE A 37 -3.46 2.11 -7.67
CA ILE A 37 -3.44 3.57 -7.47
C ILE A 37 -2.68 4.23 -8.63
N PRO A 38 -3.32 5.10 -9.43
CA PRO A 38 -2.64 5.77 -10.54
C PRO A 38 -1.59 6.77 -10.02
N PRO A 39 -0.46 6.92 -10.71
CA PRO A 39 0.50 7.97 -10.40
C PRO A 39 -0.13 9.35 -10.67
N GLY A 40 0.12 10.33 -9.79
CA GLY A 40 -0.29 11.73 -10.02
C GLY A 40 -1.54 12.21 -9.28
N GLY A 41 -2.14 11.39 -8.41
CA GLY A 41 -3.21 11.86 -7.50
C GLY A 41 -2.71 12.86 -6.46
N GLY A 42 -3.54 13.84 -6.08
CA GLY A 42 -3.19 14.88 -5.10
C GLY A 42 -2.99 14.38 -3.66
N LYS A 43 -3.46 13.15 -3.35
CA LYS A 43 -3.19 12.48 -2.06
C LYS A 43 -1.96 11.58 -2.17
N SER A 44 -1.12 11.56 -1.13
CA SER A 44 0.00 10.63 -1.08
C SER A 44 -0.48 9.18 -1.02
N ILE A 45 0.20 8.26 -1.72
CA ILE A 45 -0.12 6.81 -1.72
C ILE A 45 -0.21 6.26 -0.28
N ASN A 46 0.64 6.74 0.63
CA ASN A 46 0.60 6.35 2.04
C ASN A 46 -0.72 6.71 2.73
N GLN A 47 -1.26 7.89 2.44
CA GLN A 47 -2.55 8.33 2.98
C GLN A 47 -3.71 7.52 2.39
N ILE A 48 -3.66 7.21 1.09
CA ILE A 48 -4.67 6.37 0.45
C ILE A 48 -4.67 4.96 1.06
N LEU A 49 -3.48 4.39 1.30
CA LEU A 49 -3.36 3.08 1.92
C LEU A 49 -3.80 3.09 3.39
N VAL A 50 -3.48 4.12 4.18
CA VAL A 50 -3.93 4.16 5.58
C VAL A 50 -5.46 4.31 5.71
N GLU A 51 -6.11 5.03 4.78
CA GLU A 51 -7.57 5.13 4.70
C GLU A 51 -8.23 3.77 4.42
N LYS A 52 -7.54 2.86 3.72
CA LYS A 52 -8.04 1.51 3.39
C LYS A 52 -7.66 0.45 4.42
N PHE A 53 -6.52 0.58 5.08
CA PHE A 53 -5.99 -0.39 6.04
C PHE A 53 -6.08 0.15 7.48
N TYR A 54 -7.28 0.20 8.04
CA TYR A 54 -7.56 0.72 9.39
C TYR A 54 -6.82 -0.01 10.52
N THR A 55 -6.35 -1.24 10.26
CA THR A 55 -5.58 -2.07 11.21
C THR A 55 -4.07 -1.79 11.19
N ARG A 56 -3.61 -0.88 10.32
CA ARG A 56 -2.19 -0.57 10.10
C ARG A 56 -1.96 0.93 10.20
N THR A 57 -0.89 1.31 10.90
CA THR A 57 -0.49 2.71 11.02
C THR A 57 0.26 3.18 9.77
N LEU A 58 0.23 4.48 9.53
CA LEU A 58 0.93 5.13 8.42
C LEU A 58 2.45 4.83 8.44
N GLU A 59 3.07 4.77 9.62
CA GLU A 59 4.48 4.39 9.77
C GLU A 59 4.75 2.92 9.45
N SER A 60 3.83 2.01 9.79
CA SER A 60 3.93 0.59 9.41
C SER A 60 3.86 0.41 7.89
N ILE A 61 2.95 1.13 7.23
CA ILE A 61 2.80 1.12 5.77
C ILE A 61 4.07 1.69 5.12
N LYS A 62 4.56 2.85 5.57
CA LYS A 62 5.83 3.44 5.06
C LYS A 62 7.00 2.47 5.19
N SER A 63 7.14 1.82 6.35
CA SER A 63 8.20 0.84 6.59
C SER A 63 8.13 -0.32 5.60
N ARG A 64 6.93 -0.86 5.34
CA ARG A 64 6.72 -1.91 4.35
C ARG A 64 7.06 -1.46 2.92
N ARG A 65 6.60 -0.27 2.51
CA ARG A 65 6.86 0.31 1.18
C ARG A 65 8.33 0.65 0.91
N LYS A 66 9.14 0.80 1.97
CA LYS A 66 10.58 1.00 1.85
C LYS A 66 11.31 -0.28 1.41
N MET A 67 10.74 -1.45 1.68
CA MET A 67 11.37 -2.73 1.37
C MET A 67 11.44 -2.99 -0.13
N LYS A 68 12.60 -3.44 -0.61
CA LYS A 68 12.84 -3.73 -2.04
C LYS A 68 11.90 -4.81 -2.57
N GLU A 69 11.72 -5.89 -1.79
CA GLU A 69 10.84 -7.01 -2.12
C GLU A 69 9.41 -6.52 -2.39
N TYR A 70 8.89 -5.65 -1.52
CA TYR A 70 7.56 -5.08 -1.66
C TYR A 70 7.43 -4.24 -2.94
N ARG A 71 8.43 -3.38 -3.24
CA ARG A 71 8.41 -2.58 -4.47
C ARG A 71 8.43 -3.43 -5.73
N SER A 72 9.20 -4.53 -5.72
CA SER A 72 9.22 -5.48 -6.82
C SER A 72 7.87 -6.15 -7.00
N LEU A 73 7.21 -6.55 -5.91
CA LEU A 73 5.86 -7.12 -5.95
C LEU A 73 4.83 -6.14 -6.54
N VAL A 74 4.83 -4.87 -6.09
CA VAL A 74 3.93 -3.84 -6.62
C VAL A 74 4.15 -3.62 -8.12
N GLN A 75 5.41 -3.63 -8.58
CA GLN A 75 5.72 -3.47 -10.01
C GLN A 75 5.22 -4.67 -10.82
N GLN A 76 5.48 -5.90 -10.37
CA GLN A 76 4.97 -7.10 -11.03
C GLN A 76 3.45 -7.09 -11.16
N LEU A 77 2.74 -6.66 -10.10
CA LEU A 77 1.28 -6.54 -10.13
C LEU A 77 0.80 -5.44 -11.10
N ARG A 78 1.52 -4.31 -11.20
CA ARG A 78 1.20 -3.27 -12.19
C ARG A 78 1.39 -3.77 -13.62
N ASP A 79 2.48 -4.47 -13.89
CA ASP A 79 2.77 -5.03 -15.20
C ASP A 79 1.72 -6.09 -15.57
N CYS A 80 1.28 -6.90 -14.59
CA CYS A 80 0.20 -7.87 -14.75
C CYS A 80 -1.16 -7.21 -15.01
N HIS A 81 -1.51 -6.14 -14.29
CA HIS A 81 -2.75 -5.40 -14.55
C HIS A 81 -2.73 -4.71 -15.92
N ALA A 82 -1.56 -4.23 -16.35
CA ALA A 82 -1.38 -3.63 -17.68
C ALA A 82 -1.59 -4.65 -18.80
N SER A 83 -1.12 -5.91 -18.62
CA SER A 83 -1.33 -6.96 -19.61
C SER A 83 -2.77 -7.49 -19.64
N GLN A 84 -3.48 -7.55 -18.51
CA GLN A 84 -4.88 -8.00 -18.45
C GLN A 84 -5.88 -6.99 -19.04
N THR A 85 -5.53 -5.72 -19.16
CA THR A 85 -6.40 -4.71 -19.77
C THR A 85 -6.50 -4.86 -21.30
N ILE A 86 -5.67 -5.72 -21.91
CA ILE A 86 -5.63 -5.94 -23.37
C ILE A 86 -6.69 -6.98 -23.83
N GLU A 87 -7.35 -7.71 -22.93
CA GLU A 87 -8.43 -8.67 -23.28
C GLU A 87 -9.80 -7.98 -23.55
N GLY A 88 -9.78 -6.79 -24.15
CA GLY A 88 -10.95 -6.00 -24.51
C GLY A 88 -10.96 -5.50 -25.95
N LEU A 89 -10.09 -6.03 -26.83
CA LEU A 89 -10.22 -5.82 -28.27
C LEU A 89 -11.04 -6.99 -28.86
N GLU A 90 -12.36 -6.81 -28.94
CA GLU A 90 -13.12 -7.48 -29.99
C GLU A 90 -12.66 -6.86 -31.32
N CYS A 91 -11.67 -7.50 -31.94
CA CYS A 91 -11.46 -7.38 -33.37
C CYS A 91 -12.72 -7.93 -34.03
N THR A 92 -13.68 -7.06 -34.37
CA THR A 92 -14.69 -7.40 -35.36
C THR A 92 -13.93 -7.59 -36.66
N GLU A 93 -13.62 -8.84 -36.98
CA GLU A 93 -13.06 -9.25 -38.25
C GLU A 93 -13.94 -8.68 -39.36
N GLY A 94 -13.31 -7.97 -40.30
CA GLY A 94 -13.97 -7.52 -41.51
C GLY A 94 -14.47 -8.72 -42.31
N SER A 95 -15.79 -8.80 -42.46
CA SER A 95 -16.46 -9.50 -43.56
C SER A 95 -16.94 -8.36 -44.48
N SER A 96 -16.39 -8.10 -45.68
CA SER A 96 -16.53 -8.88 -46.93
C SER A 96 -17.98 -9.37 -47.04
N ASP A 97 -18.86 -8.81 -47.87
CA ASP A 97 -18.80 -8.54 -49.31
C ASP A 97 -19.78 -7.40 -49.66
#